data_AF-A0AAU0UPG9-F1
#
_entry.id   AF-A0AAU0UPG9-F1
#
_cell.length_a   1.000
_cell.length_b   1.000
_cell.length_c   1.000
_cell.angle_alpha   90.00
_cell.angle_beta   90.00
_cell.angle_gamma   90.00
#
_symmetry.space_group_name_H-M   'P 1'
#
loop_
_entity.id
_entity.type
_entity.pdbx_description
1 polymer ?
#
loop_
_entity_poly.entity_id
_entity_poly.type
_entity_poly.pdbx_seq_one_letter_code
_entity_poly.pdbx_strand_id
1 'polypeptide(L)'
;MKDKLLKVAIFIFIFTLLPAAPALSTVGVTKKSPEFHNVGHVRFWGDSALSGIDAHLFVFLFIIIPLCAVGFLLYKHKQKAKEGDDPGGKEEEIFHHLVTRQKSLMKMIQQLEEQRGKSQLNEETYQKLKDEYNRRLSKVEAKLEELI
;
A
#
# COMPACT_ATOMS: atom_id res chain seq x y z
N MET A 1 -17.68 11.68 0.20
CA MET A 1 -16.37 11.47 -0.48
C MET A 1 -16.49 10.61 -1.75
N LYS A 2 -17.40 9.62 -1.78
CA LYS A 2 -17.75 8.84 -2.99
C LYS A 2 -18.29 9.68 -4.15
N ASP A 3 -18.92 10.82 -3.84
CA ASP A 3 -19.67 11.65 -4.80
C ASP A 3 -18.76 12.49 -5.71
N LYS A 4 -17.50 12.70 -5.30
CA LYS A 4 -16.50 13.40 -6.12
C LYS A 4 -15.84 12.47 -7.14
N LEU A 5 -15.71 11.18 -6.82
CA LEU A 5 -15.12 10.18 -7.71
C LEU A 5 -16.09 9.77 -8.84
N LEU A 6 -17.39 9.73 -8.56
CA LEU A 6 -18.41 9.41 -9.56
C LEU A 6 -18.52 10.50 -10.65
N LYS A 7 -18.33 11.78 -10.29
CA LYS A 7 -18.37 12.90 -11.25
C LYS A 7 -17.17 12.92 -12.20
N VAL A 8 -16.00 12.47 -11.75
CA VAL A 8 -14.80 12.37 -12.60
C VAL A 8 -14.94 11.21 -13.60
N ALA A 9 -15.56 10.10 -13.19
CA ALA A 9 -15.78 8.95 -14.07
C ALA A 9 -16.83 9.22 -15.17
N ILE A 10 -17.89 9.99 -14.87
CA ILE A 10 -18.95 10.32 -15.84
C ILE A 10 -18.47 11.34 -16.87
N PHE A 11 -17.57 12.26 -16.51
CA PHE A 11 -17.05 13.26 -17.46
C PHE A 11 -16.15 12.64 -18.54
N ILE A 12 -15.51 11.50 -18.25
CA ILE A 12 -14.65 10.77 -19.21
C ILE A 12 -15.50 9.95 -20.19
N PHE A 13 -16.74 9.59 -19.84
CA PHE A 13 -17.55 8.67 -20.63
C PHE A 13 -18.47 9.34 -21.67
N ILE A 14 -18.71 10.65 -21.57
CA ILE A 14 -19.63 11.37 -22.49
C ILE A 14 -18.92 11.88 -23.76
N PHE A 15 -17.59 11.86 -23.83
CA PHE A 15 -16.85 12.43 -24.96
C PHE A 15 -16.59 11.44 -26.14
N THR A 16 -17.05 10.19 -26.07
CA THR A 16 -16.70 9.15 -27.05
C THR A 16 -17.79 8.75 -28.04
N LEU A 17 -18.96 9.41 -28.06
CA LEU A 17 -20.07 9.04 -28.95
C LEU A 17 -20.71 10.26 -29.62
N LEU A 18 -19.98 10.88 -30.56
CA LEU A 18 -20.57 11.77 -31.56
C LEU A 18 -20.06 11.38 -32.96
N PRO A 19 -20.91 10.91 -33.89
CA PRO A 19 -20.47 10.62 -35.25
C PRO A 19 -20.22 11.91 -36.02
N ALA A 20 -19.06 11.99 -36.67
CA ALA A 20 -18.60 13.13 -37.45
C ALA A 20 -19.41 13.30 -38.76
N ALA A 21 -19.94 14.50 -38.99
CA ALA A 21 -20.41 14.92 -40.31
C ALA A 21 -19.22 15.30 -41.21
N PRO A 22 -19.28 15.09 -42.54
CA PRO A 22 -18.19 15.47 -43.43
C PRO A 22 -18.23 16.98 -43.70
N ALA A 23 -17.27 17.71 -43.14
CA ALA A 23 -17.02 19.11 -43.51
C ALA A 23 -16.04 19.17 -44.69
N LEU A 24 -16.47 19.91 -45.71
CA LEU A 24 -15.84 20.14 -47.00
C LEU A 24 -14.44 20.80 -46.86
N SER A 25 -13.43 20.19 -47.47
CA SER A 25 -12.04 20.62 -47.42
C SER A 25 -11.75 21.77 -48.39
N THR A 26 -11.39 22.95 -47.88
CA THR A 26 -10.67 23.97 -48.67
C THR A 26 -9.58 24.68 -47.87
N VAL A 27 -8.35 24.50 -48.36
CA VAL A 27 -7.23 25.47 -48.41
C VAL A 27 -6.51 25.83 -47.10
N GLY A 28 -5.20 25.54 -47.08
CA GLY A 28 -4.21 26.22 -46.24
C GLY A 28 -3.50 25.33 -45.21
N VAL A 29 -2.63 24.40 -45.66
CA VAL A 29 -1.76 23.66 -44.74
C VAL A 29 -0.60 24.55 -44.29
N THR A 30 -0.86 25.44 -43.34
CA THR A 30 0.16 25.77 -42.33
C THR A 30 0.01 24.73 -41.24
N LYS A 31 1.01 23.84 -41.10
CA LYS A 31 1.10 22.93 -39.95
C LYS A 31 1.30 23.78 -38.68
N LYS A 32 0.21 24.31 -38.12
CA LYS A 32 0.20 24.86 -36.77
C LYS A 32 0.38 23.64 -35.86
N SER A 33 1.58 23.50 -35.29
CA SER A 33 1.83 22.51 -34.23
C SER A 33 0.70 22.61 -33.20
N PRO A 34 0.17 21.49 -32.66
CA PRO A 34 -0.84 21.54 -31.61
C PRO A 34 -0.39 22.46 -30.47
N GLU A 35 -1.31 23.25 -29.94
CA GLU A 35 -1.07 24.40 -29.05
C GLU A 35 -0.42 24.03 -27.68
N PHE A 36 -0.30 22.74 -27.36
CA PHE A 36 0.16 22.26 -26.05
C PHE A 36 1.61 21.78 -26.01
N HIS A 37 2.29 21.65 -27.16
CA HIS A 37 3.68 21.17 -27.21
C HIS A 37 4.57 22.16 -27.96
N ASN A 38 5.52 22.74 -27.24
CA ASN A 38 6.59 23.50 -27.87
C ASN A 38 7.46 22.56 -28.73
N VAL A 39 7.76 22.96 -29.96
CA VAL A 39 8.59 22.20 -30.92
C VAL A 39 9.93 21.75 -30.34
N GLY A 40 10.50 22.52 -29.41
CA GLY A 40 11.73 22.14 -28.72
C GLY A 40 11.58 20.91 -27.82
N HIS A 41 10.45 20.79 -27.10
CA HIS A 41 10.17 19.63 -26.23
C HIS A 41 9.97 18.36 -27.06
N VAL A 42 9.22 18.46 -28.16
CA VAL A 42 8.97 17.34 -29.07
C VAL A 42 10.28 16.84 -29.69
N ARG A 43 11.13 17.78 -30.14
CA ARG A 43 12.44 17.44 -30.69
C ARG A 43 13.35 16.80 -29.64
N PHE A 44 13.42 17.35 -28.43
CA PHE A 44 14.21 16.77 -27.34
C PHE A 44 13.80 15.33 -27.04
N TRP A 45 12.49 15.05 -26.98
CA TRP A 45 11.99 13.68 -26.78
C TRP A 45 12.34 12.77 -27.95
N GLY A 46 12.13 13.25 -29.19
CA GLY A 46 12.41 12.51 -30.41
C GLY A 46 13.89 12.18 -30.63
N ASP A 47 14.79 13.07 -30.20
CA ASP A 47 16.25 12.88 -30.29
C ASP A 47 16.81 12.02 -29.13
N SER A 48 15.96 11.64 -28.16
CA SER A 48 16.37 10.81 -27.02
C SER A 48 16.35 9.32 -27.35
N ALA A 49 17.07 8.52 -26.55
CA ALA A 49 17.01 7.05 -26.61
C ALA A 49 15.62 6.46 -26.25
N LEU A 50 14.71 7.30 -25.74
CA LEU A 50 13.35 6.92 -25.33
C LEU A 50 12.28 7.37 -26.33
N SER A 51 12.68 7.85 -27.51
CA SER A 51 11.80 8.38 -28.55
C SER A 51 10.75 7.38 -29.08
N GLY A 52 10.99 6.08 -28.91
CA GLY A 52 10.04 5.01 -29.25
C GLY A 52 8.91 4.80 -28.23
N ILE A 53 8.94 5.50 -27.10
CA ILE A 53 7.94 5.40 -26.02
C ILE A 53 7.13 6.70 -25.98
N ASP A 54 5.83 6.59 -25.72
CA ASP A 54 4.99 7.77 -25.50
C ASP A 54 5.48 8.55 -24.27
N ALA A 55 5.81 9.83 -24.49
CA ALA A 55 6.37 10.71 -23.47
C ALA A 55 5.44 10.89 -22.26
N HIS A 56 4.13 10.98 -22.49
CA HIS A 56 3.17 11.16 -21.41
C HIS A 56 3.05 9.88 -20.59
N LEU A 57 3.02 8.71 -21.25
CA LEU A 57 2.99 7.41 -20.59
C LEU A 57 4.26 7.16 -19.77
N PHE A 58 5.42 7.52 -20.31
CA PHE A 58 6.68 7.45 -19.58
C PHE A 58 6.64 8.31 -18.31
N VAL A 59 6.25 9.59 -18.43
CA VAL A 59 6.14 10.49 -17.28
C VAL A 59 5.13 9.96 -16.25
N PHE A 60 3.99 9.44 -16.70
CA PHE A 60 2.99 8.91 -15.79
C PHE A 60 3.54 7.71 -15.01
N LEU A 61 4.14 6.75 -15.70
CA LEU A 61 4.60 5.50 -15.11
C LEU A 61 5.84 5.66 -14.23
N PHE A 62 6.81 6.46 -14.67
CA PHE A 62 8.11 6.56 -14.01
C PHE A 62 8.25 7.78 -13.10
N ILE A 63 7.38 8.78 -13.21
CA ILE A 63 7.46 10.00 -12.40
C ILE A 63 6.22 10.11 -11.50
N ILE A 64 5.03 10.14 -12.08
CA ILE A 64 3.80 10.41 -11.33
C ILE A 64 3.46 9.27 -10.36
N ILE A 65 3.45 8.02 -10.82
CA ILE A 65 3.13 6.86 -9.95
C ILE A 65 4.11 6.76 -8.77
N PRO A 66 5.45 6.81 -8.95
CA PRO A 66 6.38 6.76 -7.83
C PRO A 66 6.23 7.94 -6.87
N LEU A 67 6.03 9.18 -7.37
CA LEU A 67 5.80 10.34 -6.52
C LEU A 67 4.52 10.21 -5.70
N CYS A 68 3.43 9.71 -6.30
CA CYS A 68 2.20 9.44 -5.58
C CYS A 68 2.37 8.35 -4.53
N ALA A 69 3.12 7.28 -4.83
CA ALA A 69 3.41 6.21 -3.89
C ALA A 69 4.21 6.74 -2.68
N VAL A 70 5.30 7.47 -2.93
CA VAL A 70 6.11 8.08 -1.86
C VAL A 70 5.28 9.09 -1.06
N GLY A 71 4.53 9.96 -1.73
CA GLY A 71 3.66 10.94 -1.07
C GLY A 71 2.60 10.28 -0.19
N PHE A 72 2.00 9.18 -0.65
CA PHE A 72 1.04 8.41 0.13
C PHE A 72 1.68 7.75 1.36
N LEU A 73 2.87 7.16 1.21
CA LEU A 73 3.61 6.56 2.31
C LEU A 73 3.99 7.62 3.37
N LEU A 74 4.48 8.79 2.94
CA LEU A 74 4.78 9.90 3.83
C LEU A 74 3.52 10.42 4.53
N TYR A 75 2.40 10.54 3.81
CA TYR A 75 1.13 10.93 4.40
C TYR A 75 0.66 9.92 5.47
N LYS A 76 0.71 8.62 5.19
CA LYS A 76 0.39 7.58 6.18
C LYS A 76 1.32 7.63 7.39
N HIS A 77 2.61 7.84 7.18
CA HIS A 77 3.57 7.96 8.29
C HIS A 77 3.25 9.17 9.18
N LYS A 78 2.90 10.31 8.58
CA LYS A 78 2.48 11.50 9.33
C LYS A 78 1.15 11.32 10.06
N GLN A 79 0.21 10.53 9.52
CA GLN A 79 -1.02 10.22 10.23
C GLN A 79 -0.77 9.31 11.43
N LYS A 80 0.05 8.26 11.27
CA LYS A 80 0.47 7.42 12.40
C LYS A 80 1.20 8.20 13.48
N ALA A 81 2.05 9.16 13.10
CA ALA A 81 2.74 10.03 14.06
C ALA A 81 1.79 10.97 14.81
N LYS A 82 0.66 11.36 14.20
CA LYS A 82 -0.39 12.15 14.86
C LYS A 82 -1.28 11.30 15.76
N GLU A 83 -1.55 10.06 15.37
CA GLU A 83 -2.25 9.07 16.20
C GLU A 83 -1.38 8.62 17.39
N GLY A 84 -0.06 8.53 17.21
CA GLY A 84 0.91 8.20 18.26
C GLY A 84 1.24 9.34 19.23
N ASP A 85 0.55 10.48 19.14
CA ASP A 85 0.61 11.55 20.15
C ASP A 85 -0.59 11.50 21.13
N ASP A 86 -1.51 10.54 20.92
CA ASP A 86 -2.49 10.17 21.93
C ASP A 86 -1.84 9.18 22.91
N PRO A 87 -1.66 9.55 24.20
CA PRO A 87 -1.12 8.63 25.20
C PRO A 87 -1.93 7.32 25.30
N GLY A 88 -3.24 7.36 25.03
CA GLY A 88 -4.09 6.15 24.97
C GLY A 88 -3.76 5.24 23.78
N GLY A 89 -3.30 5.78 22.65
CA GLY A 89 -2.94 5.01 21.47
C GLY A 89 -1.69 4.14 21.67
N LYS A 90 -0.74 4.57 22.51
CA LYS A 90 0.47 3.80 22.83
C LYS A 90 0.17 2.64 23.76
N GLU A 91 -0.63 2.85 24.80
CA GLU A 91 -1.09 1.78 25.69
C GLU A 91 -1.93 0.75 24.93
N GLU A 92 -2.84 1.19 24.07
CA GLU A 92 -3.65 0.30 23.21
C GLU A 92 -2.76 -0.51 22.24
N GLU A 93 -1.74 0.09 21.64
CA GLU A 93 -0.79 -0.62 20.78
C GLU A 93 0.02 -1.67 21.56
N ILE A 94 0.48 -1.32 22.77
CA ILE A 94 1.19 -2.24 23.67
C ILE A 94 0.27 -3.40 24.07
N PHE A 95 -0.98 -3.11 24.43
CA PHE A 95 -2.00 -4.09 24.78
C PHE A 95 -2.27 -5.06 23.62
N HIS A 96 -2.55 -4.54 22.41
CA HIS A 96 -2.74 -5.36 21.21
C HIS A 96 -1.54 -6.23 20.88
N HIS A 97 -0.33 -5.69 21.03
CA HIS A 97 0.90 -6.45 20.82
C HIS A 97 1.05 -7.58 21.84
N LEU A 98 0.78 -7.32 23.12
CA LEU A 98 0.82 -8.34 24.18
C LEU A 98 -0.25 -9.42 23.98
N VAL A 99 -1.48 -9.06 23.62
CA VAL A 99 -2.56 -10.02 23.29
C VAL A 99 -2.17 -10.90 22.10
N THR A 100 -1.57 -10.31 21.05
CA THR A 100 -1.08 -11.07 19.89
C THR A 100 0.03 -12.05 20.30
N ARG A 101 0.91 -11.64 21.20
CA ARG A 101 1.98 -12.48 21.74
C ARG A 101 1.45 -13.60 22.65
N GLN A 102 0.42 -13.34 23.43
CA GLN A 102 -0.26 -14.37 24.25
C GLN A 102 -0.85 -15.45 23.33
N LYS A 103 -1.60 -15.04 22.30
CA LYS A 103 -2.19 -15.96 21.32
C LYS A 103 -1.14 -16.78 20.58
N SER A 104 0.00 -16.19 20.21
CA SER A 104 1.06 -16.93 19.51
C SER A 104 1.74 -17.95 20.41
N LEU A 105 1.98 -17.62 21.69
CA LEU A 105 2.52 -18.57 22.68
C LEU A 105 1.55 -19.73 22.95
N MET A 106 0.26 -19.45 23.13
CA MET A 106 -0.76 -20.49 23.27
C MET A 106 -0.80 -21.42 22.06
N LYS A 107 -0.71 -20.87 20.85
CA LYS A 107 -0.63 -21.67 19.61
C LYS A 107 0.63 -22.54 19.57
N MET A 108 1.79 -22.03 20.01
CA MET A 108 3.02 -22.82 20.09
C MET A 108 2.91 -23.97 21.09
N ILE A 109 2.25 -23.76 22.24
CA ILE A 109 1.98 -24.81 23.21
C ILE A 109 1.09 -25.90 22.60
N GLN A 110 0.00 -25.50 21.91
CA GLN A 110 -0.87 -26.44 21.22
C GLN A 110 -0.10 -27.25 20.15
N GLN A 111 0.75 -26.60 19.36
CA GLN A 111 1.58 -27.27 18.36
C GLN A 111 2.55 -28.28 18.97
N LEU A 112 3.15 -27.97 20.12
CA LEU A 112 4.00 -28.92 20.86
C LEU A 112 3.19 -30.14 21.33
N GLU A 113 1.97 -29.94 21.81
CA GLU A 113 1.09 -31.04 22.23
C GLU A 113 0.69 -31.93 21.06
N GLU A 114 0.36 -31.35 19.90
CA GLU A 114 0.10 -32.09 18.67
C GLU A 114 1.34 -32.89 18.19
N GLN A 115 2.53 -32.31 18.27
CA GLN A 115 3.78 -32.99 17.90
C GLN A 115 4.11 -34.15 18.86
N ARG A 116 3.85 -33.99 20.16
CA ARG A 116 3.96 -35.09 21.14
C ARG A 116 2.97 -36.21 20.83
N GLY A 117 1.72 -35.87 20.51
CA GLY A 117 0.69 -36.84 20.13
C GLY A 117 1.04 -37.65 18.88
N LYS A 118 1.87 -37.09 17.99
CA LYS A 118 2.42 -37.76 16.79
C LYS A 118 3.74 -38.49 17.04
N SER A 119 4.20 -38.58 18.30
CA SER A 119 5.51 -39.13 18.70
C SER A 119 6.71 -38.48 18.00
N GLN A 120 6.57 -37.22 17.58
CA GLN A 120 7.63 -36.46 16.88
C GLN A 120 8.59 -35.74 17.83
N LEU A 121 8.31 -35.78 19.14
CA LEU A 121 9.11 -35.13 20.19
C LEU A 121 9.44 -36.11 21.31
N ASN A 122 10.69 -36.08 21.76
CA ASN A 122 11.11 -36.75 22.99
C ASN A 122 10.48 -36.06 24.21
N GLU A 123 10.08 -36.84 25.22
CA GLU A 123 9.44 -36.38 26.45
C GLU A 123 10.26 -35.31 27.17
N GLU A 124 11.59 -35.49 27.27
CA GLU A 124 12.46 -34.52 27.94
C GLU A 124 12.46 -33.17 27.22
N THR A 125 12.52 -33.20 25.88
CA THR A 125 12.49 -32.00 25.05
C THR A 125 11.13 -31.31 25.09
N TYR A 126 10.05 -32.08 25.09
CA TYR A 126 8.69 -31.58 25.20
C TYR A 126 8.47 -30.84 26.53
N GLN A 127 8.86 -31.44 27.66
CA GLN A 127 8.68 -30.81 28.97
C GLN A 127 9.48 -29.50 29.09
N LYS A 128 10.74 -29.50 28.63
CA LYS A 128 11.58 -28.29 28.61
C LYS A 128 10.94 -27.15 27.80
N LEU A 129 10.47 -27.44 26.59
CA LEU A 129 9.86 -26.43 25.71
C LEU A 129 8.50 -25.96 26.24
N LYS A 130 7.69 -26.88 26.79
CA LYS A 130 6.40 -26.55 27.41
C LYS A 130 6.58 -25.62 28.61
N ASP A 131 7.51 -25.93 29.51
CA ASP A 131 7.80 -25.10 30.68
C ASP A 131 8.31 -23.72 30.27
N GLU A 132 9.15 -23.65 29.24
CA GLU A 132 9.64 -22.38 28.71
C GLU A 132 8.51 -21.52 28.14
N TYR A 133 7.61 -22.10 27.33
CA TYR A 133 6.49 -21.37 26.75
C TYR A 133 5.47 -20.96 27.81
N ASN A 134 5.18 -21.80 28.79
CA ASN A 134 4.33 -21.45 29.93
C ASN A 134 4.93 -20.30 30.76
N ARG A 135 6.24 -20.33 31.01
CA ARG A 135 6.93 -19.22 31.71
C ARG A 135 6.92 -17.91 30.90
N ARG A 136 6.99 -18.00 29.58
CA ARG A 136 6.87 -16.81 28.71
C ARG A 136 5.43 -16.30 28.69
N LEU A 137 4.45 -17.21 28.70
CA LEU A 137 3.03 -16.89 28.73
C LEU A 137 2.65 -16.16 30.02
N SER A 138 3.04 -16.68 31.19
CA SER A 138 2.75 -16.04 32.48
C SER A 138 3.36 -14.64 32.61
N LYS A 139 4.53 -14.39 32.02
CA LYS A 139 5.12 -13.04 31.95
C LYS A 139 4.34 -12.09 31.05
N VAL A 140 3.71 -12.60 29.99
CA VAL A 140 2.87 -11.78 29.10
C VAL A 140 1.54 -11.49 29.78
N GLU A 141 0.96 -12.47 30.47
CA GLU A 141 -0.29 -12.31 31.24
C GLU A 141 -0.14 -11.31 32.39
N ALA A 142 0.94 -11.40 33.18
CA ALA A 142 1.21 -10.42 34.24
C ALA A 142 1.33 -8.99 33.71
N LYS A 143 1.90 -8.82 32.50
CA LYS A 143 2.00 -7.50 31.83
C LYS A 143 0.66 -7.03 31.27
N LEU A 144 -0.23 -7.94 30.89
CA LEU A 144 -1.58 -7.59 30.48
C LEU A 144 -2.42 -7.17 31.68
N GLU A 145 -2.28 -7.86 32.82
CA GLU A 145 -2.94 -7.49 34.08
C GLU A 145 -2.50 -6.11 34.60
N GLU A 146 -1.24 -5.73 34.41
CA GLU A 146 -0.74 -4.39 34.77
C GLU A 146 -1.37 -3.26 33.92
N LEU A 147 -1.91 -3.59 32.74
CA LEU A 147 -2.52 -2.64 31.80
C LEU A 147 -4.05 -2.59 31.88
N ILE A 148 -4.69 -3.45 32.68
CA ILE A 148 -6.15 -3.52 32.88
C ILE A 148 -6.53 -2.80 34.17
#